data_AF-A0A357MNK3-F1
#
_entry.id   AF-A0A357MNK3-F1
#
_cell.length_a   1.000
_cell.length_b   1.000
_cell.length_c   1.000
_cell.angle_alpha   90.00
_cell.angle_beta   90.00
_cell.angle_gamma   90.00
#
_symmetry.space_group_name_H-M   'P 1'
#
loop_
_entity.id
_entity.type
_entity.pdbx_description
1 polymer ?
#
loop_
_entity_poly.entity_id
_entity_poly.type
_entity_poly.pdbx_seq_one_letter_code
_entity_poly.pdbx_strand_id
1 'polypeptide(L)' 'MDTGLEHKFARFGEGLSVSEGAVIEGYASLFGQADQGGDVVAQGAYGASLAALAAKGGRVKMLWQ' A
#
# COMPACT_ATOMS: atom_id res chain seq x y z
N MET A 1 2.93 -30.30 -10.80
CA MET A 1 1.64 -30.34 -10.08
C MET A 1 1.17 -28.90 -9.98
N ASP A 2 0.05 -28.59 -10.63
CA ASP A 2 -0.57 -27.27 -10.54
C ASP A 2 -1.39 -27.21 -9.23
N THR A 3 -1.14 -26.21 -8.39
CA THR A 3 -1.68 -26.14 -7.02
C THR A 3 -3.12 -25.60 -6.97
N GLY A 4 -3.70 -25.22 -8.11
CA GLY A 4 -5.07 -24.67 -8.17
C GLY A 4 -5.23 -23.31 -7.49
N LEU A 5 -4.13 -22.64 -7.16
CA LEU A 5 -4.12 -21.31 -6.58
C LEU A 5 -4.26 -20.27 -7.69
N GLU A 6 -5.04 -19.21 -7.43
CA GLU A 6 -5.09 -18.07 -8.33
C GLU A 6 -3.71 -17.42 -8.42
N HIS A 7 -3.12 -17.41 -9.62
CA HIS A 7 -1.86 -16.73 -9.87
C HIS A 7 -2.09 -15.31 -10.38
N LYS A 8 -1.98 -14.34 -9.47
CA LYS A 8 -1.91 -12.91 -9.81
C LYS A 8 -0.45 -12.54 -10.07
N PHE A 9 -0.10 -12.37 -11.34
CA PHE A 9 1.23 -11.87 -11.72
C PHE A 9 1.20 -10.34 -11.85
N ALA A 10 1.91 -9.65 -10.96
CA ALA A 10 2.19 -8.23 -11.08
C ALA A 10 3.65 -8.08 -11.56
N ARG A 11 3.86 -7.38 -12.68
CA ARG A 11 5.22 -6.97 -13.07
C ARG A 11 5.69 -5.91 -12.08
N PHE A 12 6.75 -6.23 -11.35
CA PHE A 12 7.42 -5.27 -10.49
C PHE A 12 8.27 -4.33 -11.35
N GLY A 13 8.12 -3.02 -11.14
CA GLY A 13 9.01 -2.00 -11.73
C GLY A 13 10.33 -1.89 -10.95
N GLU A 14 11.15 -0.90 -11.27
CA GLU A 14 12.49 -0.71 -10.64
C GLU A 14 12.46 -0.44 -9.12
N GLY A 15 11.29 -0.14 -8.54
CA GLY A 15 11.14 0.21 -7.12
C GLY A 15 10.94 -0.97 -6.16
N LEU A 16 11.02 -2.21 -6.63
CA LEU A 16 10.86 -3.41 -5.79
C LEU A 16 12.00 -4.40 -6.02
N SER A 17 12.78 -4.66 -4.98
CA SER A 17 13.86 -5.65 -4.95
C SER A 17 13.49 -6.86 -4.10
N VAL A 18 13.95 -8.04 -4.53
CA VAL A 18 14.01 -9.23 -3.66
C VAL A 18 15.45 -9.36 -3.19
N SER A 19 15.70 -9.20 -1.90
CA SER A 19 17.03 -9.37 -1.29
C SER A 19 17.29 -10.84 -0.93
N GLU A 20 18.45 -11.16 -0.32
CA GLU A 20 18.68 -12.52 0.22
C GLU A 20 17.67 -12.85 1.32
N GLY A 21 17.12 -14.07 1.29
CA GLY A 21 15.92 -14.43 2.07
C GLY A 21 14.67 -13.84 1.43
N ALA A 22 13.50 -14.44 1.64
CA ALA A 22 12.24 -14.05 0.99
C ALA A 22 11.69 -12.68 1.48
N VAL A 23 12.49 -11.62 1.37
CA VAL A 23 12.18 -10.25 1.77
C VAL A 23 11.89 -9.44 0.53
N ILE A 24 10.79 -8.70 0.60
CA ILE A 24 10.30 -7.81 -0.44
C ILE A 24 10.29 -6.41 0.15
N GLU A 25 10.98 -5.47 -0.48
CA GLU A 25 11.07 -4.07 -0.03
C GLU A 25 10.80 -3.10 -1.18
N GLY A 26 10.20 -1.95 -0.86
CA GLY A 26 9.86 -0.91 -1.83
C GLY A 26 8.71 -0.02 -1.38
N TYR A 27 8.48 1.07 -2.12
CA TYR A 27 7.36 1.97 -1.89
C TYR A 27 6.17 1.59 -2.79
N ALA A 28 4.98 1.49 -2.20
CA ALA A 28 3.74 1.24 -2.96
C ALA A 28 3.26 2.48 -3.74
N SER A 29 3.58 3.68 -3.25
CA SER A 29 3.28 4.96 -3.92
C SER A 29 4.33 6.00 -3.52
N LEU A 30 4.58 6.96 -4.42
CA LEU A 30 5.43 8.12 -4.16
C LEU A 30 4.57 9.38 -4.01
N PHE A 31 5.00 10.33 -3.19
CA PHE A 31 4.24 11.57 -2.97
C PHE A 31 4.13 12.37 -4.27
N GLY A 32 2.91 12.85 -4.56
CA GLY A 32 2.64 13.67 -5.74
C GLY A 32 2.72 12.93 -7.07
N GLN A 33 3.03 11.64 -7.07
CA GLN A 33 3.05 10.80 -8.26
C GLN A 33 1.78 9.97 -8.32
N ALA A 34 1.11 9.99 -9.48
CA ALA A 34 -0.04 9.15 -9.72
C ALA A 34 0.40 7.69 -9.89
N ASP A 35 -0.32 6.77 -9.25
CA ASP A 35 -0.13 5.34 -9.48
C ASP A 35 -0.80 4.88 -10.79
N GLN A 36 -0.79 3.56 -11.04
CA GLN A 36 -1.39 2.99 -12.25
C GLN A 36 -2.93 3.12 -12.30
N GLY A 37 -3.57 3.35 -11.15
CA GLY A 37 -5.01 3.65 -11.05
C GLY A 37 -5.33 5.14 -11.19
N GLY A 38 -4.32 6.01 -11.17
CA GLY A 38 -4.46 7.46 -11.21
C GLY A 38 -4.59 8.12 -9.84
N ASP A 39 -4.42 7.35 -8.75
CA ASP A 39 -4.49 7.87 -7.39
C ASP A 39 -3.16 8.54 -7.00
N VAL A 40 -3.24 9.66 -6.26
CA VAL A 40 -2.07 10.42 -5.80
C VAL A 40 -2.06 10.50 -4.28
N VAL A 41 -0.96 10.06 -3.68
CA VAL A 41 -0.71 10.28 -2.25
C VAL A 41 -0.13 11.69 -2.05
N ALA A 42 -0.87 12.56 -1.36
CA ALA A 42 -0.37 13.87 -0.96
C ALA A 42 0.37 13.82 0.38
N GLN A 43 1.40 14.67 0.54
CA GLN A 43 2.10 14.81 1.81
C GLN A 43 1.12 15.24 2.91
N GLY A 44 1.14 14.55 4.05
CA GLY A 44 0.24 14.84 5.18
C GLY A 44 -1.19 14.31 5.03
N ALA A 45 -1.55 13.68 3.90
CA ALA A 45 -2.90 13.15 3.67
C ALA A 45 -3.37 12.17 4.77
N TYR A 46 -2.46 11.32 5.27
CA TYR A 46 -2.77 10.41 6.36
C TYR A 46 -3.11 11.14 7.66
N GLY A 47 -2.32 12.15 8.04
CA GLY A 47 -2.58 12.97 9.23
C GLY A 47 -3.90 13.73 9.14
N ALA A 48 -4.20 14.32 7.99
CA ALA A 48 -5.48 14.99 7.74
C ALA A 48 -6.67 14.01 7.85
N SER A 49 -6.50 12.79 7.34
CA SER A 49 -7.51 11.73 7.42
C SER A 49 -7.78 11.30 8.87
N LEU A 50 -6.73 11.15 9.68
CA LEU A 50 -6.85 10.85 11.11
C LEU A 50 -7.56 11.98 11.88
N ALA A 51 -7.20 13.25 11.60
CA ALA A 51 -7.86 14.40 12.22
C ALA A 51 -9.36 14.45 11.90
N ALA A 52 -9.72 14.22 10.63
CA ALA A 52 -11.10 14.16 10.19
C ALA A 52 -11.87 12.98 10.83
N LEU A 53 -11.22 11.82 10.98
CA LEU A 53 -11.81 10.66 11.65
C LEU A 53 -12.09 10.95 13.14
N ALA A 54 -11.12 11.55 13.83
CA ALA A 54 -11.25 11.95 15.24
C ALA A 54 -12.35 13.00 15.44
N ALA A 55 -12.45 13.99 14.55
CA ALA A 55 -13.49 15.02 14.59
C ALA A 55 -14.91 14.44 14.47
N LYS A 56 -15.06 13.27 13.83
CA LYS A 56 -16.32 12.52 13.74
C LYS A 56 -16.54 11.53 14.90
N GLY A 57 -15.68 11.56 15.92
CA GLY A 57 -15.71 10.62 17.05
C GLY A 57 -15.27 9.19 16.69
N GLY A 58 -14.67 9.00 15.51
CA GLY A 58 -14.20 7.71 15.04
C GLY A 58 -12.80 7.36 15.54
N ARG A 59 -12.46 6.08 15.45
CA ARG A 59 -11.10 5.55 15.68
C ARG A 59 -10.75 4.53 14.60
N VAL A 60 -9.46 4.45 14.26
CA VAL A 60 -8.96 3.41 13.35
C VAL A 60 -9.25 2.06 13.98
N LYS A 61 -9.97 1.19 13.28
CA LYS A 61 -10.21 -0.17 13.72
C LYS A 61 -8.95 -0.98 13.41
N MET A 62 -8.27 -1.45 14.44
CA MET A 62 -7.21 -2.43 14.28
C MET A 62 -7.89 -3.80 14.13
N LEU A 63 -7.95 -4.30 12.90
CA LEU A 63 -8.40 -5.66 12.64
C LEU A 63 -7.22 -6.58 12.88
N TRP A 64 -7.37 -7.47 13.85
CA TRP A 64 -6.48 -8.60 14.07
C TRP A 64 -7.33 -9.86 13.91
N GLN A 65 -6.80 -10.86 13.21
CA GLN A 65 -7.23 -12.25 13.25
C GLN A 65 -6.00 -13.13 13.24
#